data_AF-A0A2D3WJQ2-F1
#
_entry.id   AF-A0A2D3WJQ2-F1
#
_cell.length_a   1.000
_cell.length_b   1.000
_cell.length_c   1.000
_cell.angle_alpha   90.00
_cell.angle_beta   90.00
_cell.angle_gamma   90.00
#
_symmetry.space_group_name_H-M   'P 1'
#
loop_
_entity.id
_entity.type
_entity.pdbx_description
1 polymer ?
#
loop_
_entity_poly.entity_id
_entity_poly.type
_entity_poly.pdbx_seq_one_letter_code
_entity_poly.pdbx_strand_id
1 'polypeptide(L)'
;MYKILIVDDNDNNRLTLNLLLEEVEGIEIQEAEDGQVAVEMCVKNHFDLIFMDIMMPNLDGFEATRYIKQVDKKTMIIALSALDDETSKHKMLALGAEDYLTKPLYSEHFLQRVKQYLRIIEFRHQELRKNQRAINPFNSRVFHRTITFRIDSEEALSEFWDYWLNAPKNIIDLSDCVRLFFGFCLWLTHRDFESTIIVEENEDKLFMMLLHVRPLKSAVIKNILLKHFSNAKYILSQDMLSIQLDKGRIEEKLSVSSLSEEAQKILSKTHDDVLSAQDYVQSTAISLMPKIDALEALNEETDSAILAFEKEPSKQRLAIIYENLQEYADVLAELMAFEHLGFAVQTLINFLSTLTEDQFEGEKIKRLSTMLFSLLSDLASWRENVFITQVARDIHYLDSSLLSSCLQIEAIFEEKGSVTDDDEIEFF
;
A
#
# COMPACT_ATOMS: atom_id res chain seq x y z
N MET A 1 23.24 21.05 15.60
CA MET A 1 24.33 20.25 16.20
C MET A 1 24.06 18.82 15.77
N TYR A 2 25.02 18.16 15.11
CA TYR A 2 24.87 16.79 14.62
C TYR A 2 25.21 15.80 15.73
N LYS A 3 24.38 14.79 15.95
CA LYS A 3 24.64 13.73 16.94
C LYS A 3 25.36 12.58 16.28
N ILE A 4 26.57 12.29 16.74
CA ILE A 4 27.42 11.22 16.23
C ILE A 4 27.56 10.13 17.29
N LEU A 5 27.36 8.87 16.89
CA LEU A 5 27.64 7.71 17.74
C LEU A 5 28.89 6.99 17.23
N ILE A 6 29.84 6.73 18.13
CA ILE A 6 31.01 5.90 17.86
C ILE A 6 30.78 4.54 18.53
N VAL A 7 30.85 3.45 17.76
CA VAL A 7 30.62 2.09 18.25
C VAL A 7 31.86 1.25 17.97
N ASP A 8 32.57 0.85 19.01
CA ASP A 8 33.79 0.04 18.93
C ASP A 8 34.05 -0.58 20.32
N ASP A 9 34.47 -1.83 20.38
CA ASP A 9 34.74 -2.53 21.63
C ASP A 9 36.08 -2.15 22.26
N ASN A 10 36.95 -1.49 21.49
CA ASN A 10 38.23 -1.01 21.96
C ASN A 10 38.20 0.47 22.33
N ASP A 11 38.38 0.75 23.62
CA ASP A 11 38.43 2.11 24.17
C ASP A 11 39.44 3.02 23.44
N ASN A 12 40.58 2.48 22.97
CA ASN A 12 41.58 3.27 22.25
C ASN A 12 41.10 3.68 20.85
N ASN A 13 40.32 2.82 20.17
CA ASN A 13 39.75 3.14 18.87
C ASN A 13 38.70 4.24 19.02
N ARG A 14 37.82 4.14 20.04
CA ARG A 14 36.84 5.18 20.36
C ARG A 14 37.51 6.50 20.69
N LEU A 15 38.53 6.49 21.55
CA LEU A 15 39.32 7.68 21.88
C LEU A 15 39.97 8.29 20.64
N THR A 16 40.55 7.47 19.75
CA THR A 16 41.18 7.95 18.51
C THR A 16 40.16 8.64 17.61
N LEU A 17 38.99 8.04 17.41
CA LEU A 17 37.91 8.63 16.62
C LEU A 17 37.37 9.92 17.25
N ASN A 18 37.25 9.94 18.58
CA ASN A 18 36.80 11.12 19.32
C ASN A 18 37.78 12.29 19.08
N LEU A 19 39.09 12.07 19.27
CA LEU A 19 40.13 13.06 18.99
C LEU A 19 40.15 13.53 17.53
N LEU A 20 39.92 12.62 16.57
CA LEU A 20 39.82 12.99 15.16
C LEU A 20 38.59 13.87 14.87
N LEU A 21 37.50 13.69 15.62
CA LEU A 21 36.26 14.42 15.43
C LEU A 21 36.21 15.74 16.22
N GLU A 22 37.08 15.95 17.23
CA GLU A 22 37.15 17.20 17.99
C GLU A 22 37.36 18.45 17.10
N GLU A 23 38.05 18.30 15.96
CA GLU A 23 38.27 19.38 15.00
C GLU A 23 37.01 19.77 14.20
N VAL A 24 35.92 19.01 14.33
CA VAL A 24 34.66 19.25 13.61
C VAL A 24 33.71 20.04 14.49
N GLU A 25 33.40 21.26 14.07
CA GLU A 25 32.47 22.12 14.80
C GLU A 25 31.02 21.61 14.70
N GLY A 26 30.24 21.83 15.76
CA GLY A 26 28.80 21.63 15.75
C GLY A 26 28.35 20.17 15.81
N ILE A 27 29.18 19.27 16.35
CA ILE A 27 28.84 17.87 16.61
C ILE A 27 28.74 17.59 18.12
N GLU A 28 27.91 16.63 18.48
CA GLU A 28 27.80 16.02 19.81
C GLU A 28 28.13 14.54 19.67
N ILE A 29 29.15 14.05 20.38
CA ILE A 29 29.62 12.67 20.27
C ILE A 29 29.11 11.86 21.47
N GLN A 30 28.59 10.68 21.19
CA GLN A 30 28.36 9.64 22.19
C GLN A 30 29.10 8.36 21.78
N GLU A 31 29.35 7.50 22.75
CA GLU A 31 30.12 6.26 22.56
C GLU A 31 29.31 5.06 23.03
N ALA A 32 29.45 3.94 22.31
CA ALA A 32 28.96 2.63 22.69
C ALA A 32 30.09 1.60 22.61
N GLU A 33 30.17 0.74 23.62
CA GLU A 33 31.22 -0.28 23.75
C GLU A 33 30.92 -1.58 23.01
N ASP A 34 29.69 -1.77 22.51
CA ASP A 34 29.35 -2.89 21.63
C ASP A 34 28.09 -2.58 20.80
N GLY A 35 27.74 -3.51 19.91
CA GLY A 35 26.55 -3.37 19.05
C GLY A 35 25.23 -3.36 19.83
N GLN A 36 25.14 -4.05 20.98
CA GLN A 36 23.92 -4.12 21.77
C GLN A 36 23.62 -2.77 22.44
N VAL A 37 24.63 -2.17 23.06
CA VAL A 37 24.55 -0.83 23.65
C VAL A 37 24.20 0.20 22.57
N ALA A 38 24.81 0.10 21.38
CA ALA A 38 24.51 0.99 20.26
C ALA A 38 23.04 0.91 19.82
N VAL A 39 22.49 -0.30 19.68
CA VAL A 39 21.06 -0.50 19.35
C VAL A 39 20.17 0.11 20.42
N GLU A 40 20.44 -0.15 21.71
CA GLU A 40 19.65 0.41 22.82
C GLU A 40 19.69 1.93 22.86
N MET A 41 20.84 2.54 22.56
CA MET A 41 20.99 3.98 22.45
C MET A 41 20.18 4.53 21.27
N CYS A 42 20.19 3.86 20.11
CA CYS A 42 19.44 4.26 18.92
C CYS A 42 17.92 4.11 19.08
N VAL A 43 17.45 3.20 19.92
CA VAL A 43 16.02 3.09 20.28
C VAL A 43 15.56 4.29 21.12
N LYS A 44 16.44 4.82 21.98
CA LYS A 44 16.12 5.91 22.92
C LYS A 44 16.43 7.30 22.36
N ASN A 45 17.43 7.40 21.48
CA ASN A 45 17.96 8.65 20.96
C ASN A 45 18.12 8.57 19.44
N HIS A 46 18.02 9.72 18.77
CA HIS A 46 18.33 9.85 17.36
C HIS A 46 19.81 10.26 17.17
N PHE A 47 20.47 9.63 16.19
CA PHE A 47 21.82 9.97 15.75
C PHE A 47 21.81 10.30 14.26
N ASP A 48 22.53 11.34 13.89
CA ASP A 48 22.68 11.75 12.49
C ASP A 48 23.67 10.83 11.74
N LEU A 49 24.73 10.41 12.44
CA LEU A 49 25.84 9.63 11.90
C LEU A 49 26.34 8.61 12.92
N ILE A 50 26.60 7.38 12.48
CA ILE A 50 27.18 6.32 13.30
C ILE A 50 28.45 5.79 12.63
N PHE A 51 29.54 5.74 13.37
CA PHE A 51 30.73 4.97 13.01
C PHE A 51 30.66 3.62 13.71
N MET A 52 30.51 2.55 12.94
CA MET A 52 30.22 1.20 13.43
C MET A 52 31.39 0.27 13.14
N ASP A 53 32.07 -0.22 14.18
CA ASP A 53 33.02 -1.31 13.99
C ASP A 53 32.29 -2.60 13.60
N ILE A 54 32.92 -3.40 12.74
CA ILE A 54 32.33 -4.66 12.28
C ILE A 54 32.52 -5.78 13.30
N MET A 55 33.71 -5.84 13.89
CA MET A 55 34.14 -6.97 14.71
C MET A 55 34.05 -6.60 16.18
N MET A 56 32.93 -6.94 16.83
CA MET A 56 32.69 -6.67 18.25
C MET A 56 32.16 -7.92 18.96
N PRO A 57 32.40 -8.07 20.28
CA PRO A 57 31.77 -9.10 21.10
C PRO A 57 30.26 -8.84 21.26
N ASN A 58 29.54 -9.88 21.69
CA ASN A 58 28.08 -9.88 21.89
C ASN A 58 27.28 -9.73 20.58
N LEU A 59 27.05 -8.50 20.14
CA LEU A 59 26.32 -8.18 18.91
C LEU A 59 27.30 -7.54 17.92
N ASP A 60 27.55 -8.22 16.82
CA ASP A 60 28.49 -7.74 15.80
C ASP A 60 27.92 -6.52 15.03
N GLY A 61 28.80 -5.83 14.30
CA GLY A 61 28.42 -4.63 13.55
C GLY A 61 27.42 -4.91 12.42
N PHE A 62 27.34 -6.14 11.91
CA PHE A 62 26.37 -6.51 10.87
C PHE A 62 24.96 -6.55 11.46
N GLU A 63 24.77 -7.30 12.54
CA GLU A 63 23.48 -7.44 13.22
C GLU A 63 23.06 -6.10 13.83
N ALA A 64 23.98 -5.36 14.46
CA ALA A 64 23.70 -4.03 14.98
C ALA A 64 23.23 -3.06 13.88
N THR A 65 23.90 -3.04 12.72
CA THR A 65 23.49 -2.22 11.57
C THR A 65 22.09 -2.59 11.10
N ARG A 66 21.77 -3.89 11.01
CA ARG A 66 20.45 -4.37 10.63
C ARG A 66 19.37 -3.86 11.59
N TYR A 67 19.57 -4.00 12.89
CA TYR A 67 18.60 -3.55 13.90
C TYR A 67 18.45 -2.03 13.92
N ILE A 68 19.55 -1.27 13.86
CA ILE A 68 19.50 0.20 13.85
C ILE A 68 18.76 0.69 12.62
N LYS A 69 18.97 0.08 11.44
CA LYS A 69 18.26 0.46 10.21
C LYS A 69 16.78 0.08 10.20
N GLN A 70 16.36 -0.89 11.01
CA GLN A 70 14.94 -1.16 11.24
C GLN A 70 14.28 -0.09 12.10
N VAL A 71 15.01 0.47 13.09
CA VAL A 71 14.52 1.53 13.98
C VAL A 71 14.53 2.91 13.30
N ASP A 72 15.65 3.26 12.65
CA ASP A 72 15.82 4.53 11.97
C ASP A 72 16.58 4.35 10.65
N LYS A 73 15.83 4.39 9.54
CA LYS A 73 16.37 4.27 8.19
C LYS A 73 17.24 5.45 7.79
N LYS A 74 17.03 6.63 8.39
CA LYS A 74 17.66 7.91 8.00
C LYS A 74 19.05 8.08 8.59
N THR A 75 19.33 7.45 9.72
CA THR A 75 20.63 7.46 10.37
C THR A 75 21.71 6.99 9.40
N MET A 76 22.70 7.83 9.14
CA MET A 76 23.82 7.44 8.28
C MET A 76 24.74 6.50 9.06
N ILE A 77 25.04 5.32 8.53
CA ILE A 77 25.95 4.35 9.17
C ILE A 77 27.16 4.17 8.27
N ILE A 78 28.35 4.35 8.84
CA ILE A 78 29.64 4.16 8.19
C ILE A 78 30.34 2.99 8.87
N ALA A 79 30.57 1.92 8.12
CA ALA A 79 31.24 0.73 8.63
C ALA A 79 32.74 1.00 8.77
N LEU A 80 33.33 0.60 9.89
CA LEU A 80 34.77 0.61 10.13
C LEU A 80 35.27 -0.82 10.19
N SER A 81 36.37 -1.12 9.49
CA SER A 81 36.94 -2.47 9.47
C SER A 81 38.44 -2.47 9.60
N ALA A 82 38.98 -3.48 10.29
CA ALA A 82 40.42 -3.73 10.34
C ALA A 82 40.95 -4.41 9.06
N LEU A 83 40.07 -5.00 8.23
CA LEU A 83 40.44 -5.72 7.01
C LEU A 83 39.76 -5.10 5.79
N ASP A 84 40.52 -4.99 4.70
CA ASP A 84 40.01 -4.57 3.40
C ASP A 84 39.51 -5.81 2.64
N ASP A 85 38.38 -6.38 3.09
CA ASP A 85 37.73 -7.50 2.43
C ASP A 85 36.42 -7.08 1.75
N GLU A 86 36.36 -7.27 0.43
CA GLU A 86 35.20 -6.91 -0.38
C GLU A 86 33.93 -7.65 0.07
N THR A 87 34.07 -8.85 0.66
CA THR A 87 32.95 -9.62 1.22
C THR A 87 32.22 -8.89 2.35
N SER A 88 32.94 -8.40 3.36
CA SER A 88 32.34 -7.67 4.48
C SER A 88 31.80 -6.33 4.04
N LYS A 89 32.50 -5.65 3.13
CA LYS A 89 32.02 -4.40 2.52
C LYS A 89 30.69 -4.58 1.80
N HIS A 90 30.58 -5.55 0.90
CA HIS A 90 29.31 -5.84 0.22
C HIS A 90 28.19 -6.19 1.20
N LYS A 91 28.51 -6.98 2.24
CA LYS A 91 27.54 -7.36 3.27
C LYS A 91 27.06 -6.15 4.08
N MET A 92 27.95 -5.25 4.52
CA MET A 92 27.56 -4.04 5.26
C MET A 92 26.70 -3.09 4.43
N LEU A 93 27.09 -2.86 3.17
CA LEU A 93 26.30 -2.02 2.26
C LEU A 93 24.91 -2.59 2.01
N ALA A 94 24.80 -3.92 1.84
CA ALA A 94 23.51 -4.60 1.68
C ALA A 94 22.59 -4.48 2.92
N LEU A 95 23.18 -4.35 4.11
CA LEU A 95 22.46 -4.13 5.37
C LEU A 95 22.09 -2.66 5.61
N GLY A 96 22.48 -1.74 4.72
CA GLY A 96 22.09 -0.33 4.75
C GLY A 96 23.16 0.63 5.29
N ALA A 97 24.40 0.18 5.47
CA ALA A 97 25.53 1.10 5.63
C ALA A 97 25.73 1.92 4.34
N GLU A 98 26.16 3.16 4.47
CA GLU A 98 26.28 4.11 3.34
C GLU A 98 27.72 4.28 2.85
N ASP A 99 28.71 3.95 3.68
CA ASP A 99 30.10 3.87 3.28
C ASP A 99 30.85 2.85 4.17
N TYR A 100 32.06 2.52 3.76
CA TYR A 100 32.96 1.59 4.40
C TYR A 100 34.37 2.18 4.46
N LEU A 101 34.95 2.26 5.66
CA LEU A 101 36.29 2.77 5.91
C LEU A 101 37.18 1.69 6.52
N THR A 102 38.38 1.55 5.96
CA THR A 102 39.40 0.66 6.50
C THR A 102 40.26 1.38 7.53
N LYS A 103 40.51 0.72 8.65
CA LYS A 103 41.46 1.13 9.68
C LYS A 103 42.88 0.77 9.19
N PRO A 104 43.91 1.59 9.43
CA PRO A 104 43.90 2.82 10.23
C PRO A 104 43.34 4.04 9.46
N LEU A 105 42.64 4.91 10.18
CA LEU A 105 42.05 6.13 9.63
C LEU A 105 43.09 7.25 9.61
N TYR A 106 43.46 7.71 8.42
CA TYR A 106 44.33 8.87 8.25
C TYR A 106 43.52 10.16 8.45
N SER A 107 43.99 11.05 9.33
CA SER A 107 43.24 12.23 9.81
C SER A 107 42.69 13.10 8.68
N GLU A 108 43.50 13.49 7.70
CA GLU A 108 43.07 14.35 6.59
C GLU A 108 41.95 13.70 5.75
N HIS A 109 42.11 12.43 5.38
CA HIS A 109 41.13 11.71 4.57
C HIS A 109 39.83 11.44 5.33
N PHE A 110 39.95 11.08 6.61
CA PHE A 110 38.79 10.86 7.47
C PHE A 110 37.98 12.15 7.63
N LEU A 111 38.62 13.27 8.01
CA LEU A 111 37.95 14.56 8.18
C LEU A 111 37.26 15.05 6.90
N GLN A 112 37.87 14.85 5.74
CA GLN A 112 37.23 15.18 4.46
C GLN A 112 35.96 14.37 4.24
N ARG A 113 35.98 13.07 4.53
CA ARG A 113 34.80 12.20 4.43
C ARG A 113 33.72 12.59 5.44
N VAL A 114 34.08 12.87 6.69
CA VAL A 114 33.14 13.37 7.71
C VAL A 114 32.45 14.64 7.23
N LYS A 115 33.19 15.62 6.70
CA LYS A 115 32.60 16.86 6.16
C LYS A 115 31.62 16.59 5.00
N GLN A 116 31.92 15.60 4.15
CA GLN A 116 31.02 15.19 3.08
C GLN A 116 29.75 14.54 3.64
N TYR A 117 29.87 13.61 4.59
CA TYR A 117 28.74 12.97 5.26
C TYR A 117 27.83 13.99 5.93
N LEU A 118 28.40 14.91 6.71
CA LEU A 118 27.64 15.97 7.37
C LEU A 118 26.95 16.89 6.36
N ARG A 119 27.57 17.19 5.21
CA ARG A 119 26.92 17.96 4.14
C ARG A 119 25.76 17.21 3.49
N ILE A 120 25.89 15.90 3.29
CA ILE A 120 24.81 15.05 2.77
C ILE A 120 23.66 15.01 3.78
N ILE A 121 23.97 14.83 5.06
CA ILE A 121 23.00 14.86 6.16
C ILE A 121 22.33 16.25 6.22
N GLU A 122 23.10 17.33 6.11
CA GLU A 122 22.57 18.69 6.06
C GLU A 122 21.63 18.89 4.89
N PHE A 123 21.99 18.41 3.70
CA PHE A 123 21.14 18.49 2.53
C PHE A 123 19.84 17.69 2.72
N ARG A 124 19.91 16.48 3.28
CA ARG A 124 18.73 15.68 3.67
C ARG A 124 17.85 16.47 4.66
N HIS A 125 18.43 17.13 5.66
CA HIS A 125 17.69 17.96 6.62
C HIS A 125 17.17 19.27 6.02
N GLN A 126 17.88 19.90 5.09
CA GLN A 126 17.47 21.14 4.43
C GLN A 126 16.35 20.89 3.41
N GLU A 127 16.39 19.79 2.67
CA GLU A 127 15.28 19.30 1.84
C GLU A 127 14.04 18.98 2.69
N LEU A 128 14.20 18.59 3.95
CA LEU A 128 13.09 18.46 4.90
C LEU A 128 12.58 19.82 5.44
N ARG A 129 13.44 20.85 5.52
CA ARG A 129 13.12 22.18 6.08
C ARG A 129 12.63 23.20 5.06
N LYS A 130 13.00 23.09 3.78
CA LYS A 130 12.58 24.00 2.69
C LYS A 130 11.19 23.69 2.12
N ASN A 131 10.52 22.65 2.61
CA ASN A 131 9.18 22.28 2.18
C ASN A 131 8.17 23.25 2.76
N GLN A 132 7.26 23.70 1.89
CA GLN A 132 6.06 24.45 2.24
C GLN A 132 5.45 23.86 3.52
N ARG A 133 4.97 24.72 4.44
CA ARG A 133 4.19 24.26 5.60
C ARG A 133 3.16 23.27 5.07
N ALA A 134 3.17 22.05 5.59
CA ALA A 134 2.25 21.01 5.19
C ALA A 134 0.84 21.62 5.08
N ILE A 135 0.22 21.46 3.92
CA ILE A 135 -1.11 22.00 3.62
C ILE A 135 -2.12 21.25 4.47
N ASN A 136 -1.89 19.96 4.72
CA ASN A 136 -2.77 19.15 5.53
C ASN A 136 -2.83 19.64 6.99
N PRO A 137 -4.03 19.66 7.60
CA PRO A 137 -4.22 20.13 8.97
C PRO A 137 -3.81 19.10 10.03
N PHE A 138 -3.45 17.87 9.65
CA PHE A 138 -3.14 16.79 10.58
C PHE A 138 -1.67 16.79 11.03
N ASN A 139 -0.74 17.08 10.12
CA ASN A 139 0.67 16.87 10.37
C ASN A 139 1.56 17.86 9.60
N SER A 140 2.44 18.54 10.33
CA SER A 140 3.45 19.45 9.77
C SER A 140 4.64 18.75 9.09
N ARG A 141 4.79 17.43 9.25
CA ARG A 141 5.89 16.62 8.72
C ARG A 141 5.39 15.76 7.56
N VAL A 142 5.61 16.25 6.34
CA VAL A 142 5.31 15.57 5.07
C VAL A 142 6.56 15.50 4.20
N PHE A 143 6.58 14.57 3.25
CA PHE A 143 7.59 14.51 2.19
C PHE A 143 7.54 15.79 1.33
N HIS A 144 8.65 16.10 0.65
CA HIS A 144 8.76 17.28 -0.23
C HIS A 144 7.75 17.27 -1.37
N ARG A 145 7.38 16.07 -1.84
CA ARG A 145 6.53 15.91 -3.02
C ARG A 145 5.07 16.00 -2.64
N THR A 146 4.43 17.07 -3.07
CA THR A 146 2.97 17.18 -3.10
C THR A 146 2.49 16.81 -4.50
N ILE A 147 1.43 16.01 -4.58
CA ILE A 147 0.72 15.72 -5.83
C ILE A 147 -0.52 16.61 -5.86
N THR A 148 -0.80 17.26 -6.99
CA THR A 148 -1.94 18.17 -7.12
C THR A 148 -2.69 17.86 -8.41
N PHE A 149 -3.99 17.63 -8.28
CA PHE A 149 -4.93 17.48 -9.38
C PHE A 149 -5.85 18.69 -9.36
N ARG A 150 -5.84 19.47 -10.44
CA ARG A 150 -6.84 20.51 -10.67
C ARG A 150 -7.97 19.86 -11.43
N ILE A 151 -9.18 19.95 -10.90
CA ILE A 151 -10.35 19.34 -11.51
C ILE A 151 -11.21 20.46 -12.08
N ASP A 152 -11.09 20.63 -13.39
CA ASP A 152 -11.87 21.53 -14.23
C ASP A 152 -12.67 20.78 -15.32
N SER A 153 -12.44 19.48 -15.48
CA SER A 153 -13.16 18.62 -16.41
C SER A 153 -13.25 17.15 -15.93
N GLU A 154 -14.11 16.35 -16.58
CA GLU A 154 -14.22 14.90 -16.32
C GLU A 154 -12.97 14.13 -16.74
N GLU A 155 -12.23 14.60 -17.75
CA GLU A 155 -10.94 14.02 -18.14
C GLU A 155 -9.91 14.20 -17.02
N ALA A 156 -9.80 15.39 -16.42
CA ALA A 156 -8.90 15.63 -15.29
C ALA A 156 -9.29 14.78 -14.06
N LEU A 157 -10.58 14.51 -13.90
CA LEU A 157 -11.07 13.63 -12.85
C LEU A 157 -10.75 12.15 -13.11
N SER A 158 -10.80 11.74 -14.37
CA SER A 158 -10.37 10.40 -14.81
C SER A 158 -8.87 10.18 -14.58
N GLU A 159 -8.04 11.18 -14.84
CA GLU A 159 -6.59 11.12 -14.53
C GLU A 159 -6.34 10.91 -13.02
N PHE A 160 -7.11 11.57 -12.15
CA PHE A 160 -7.04 11.35 -10.71
C PHE A 160 -7.41 9.91 -10.33
N TRP A 161 -8.51 9.40 -10.88
CA TRP A 161 -8.98 8.03 -10.64
C TRP A 161 -7.92 7.01 -11.05
N ASP A 162 -7.45 7.09 -12.30
CA ASP A 162 -6.45 6.18 -12.86
C ASP A 162 -5.15 6.22 -12.07
N TYR A 163 -4.69 7.41 -11.68
CA TYR A 163 -3.45 7.55 -10.91
C TYR A 163 -3.51 6.84 -9.56
N TRP A 164 -4.68 6.83 -8.90
CA TRP A 164 -4.82 6.26 -7.56
C TRP A 164 -5.23 4.80 -7.52
N LEU A 165 -5.94 4.29 -8.54
CA LEU A 165 -6.49 2.93 -8.52
C LEU A 165 -5.82 1.96 -9.51
N ASN A 166 -5.11 2.41 -10.55
CA ASN A 166 -4.51 1.49 -11.54
C ASN A 166 -3.18 0.85 -11.09
N ALA A 167 -2.70 1.14 -9.89
CA ALA A 167 -1.49 0.54 -9.34
C ALA A 167 -1.66 0.25 -7.84
N PRO A 168 -1.17 -0.91 -7.34
CA PRO A 168 -1.29 -1.26 -5.94
C PRO A 168 -0.50 -0.28 -5.08
N LYS A 169 -1.22 0.44 -4.20
CA LYS A 169 -0.64 1.32 -3.19
C LYS A 169 -0.99 0.77 -1.82
N ASN A 170 0.02 0.64 -0.96
CA ASN A 170 -0.15 0.11 0.39
C ASN A 170 -0.73 1.17 1.34
N ILE A 171 -1.98 1.56 1.10
CA ILE A 171 -2.71 2.59 1.84
C ILE A 171 -4.07 2.03 2.20
N ILE A 172 -4.37 1.99 3.50
CA ILE A 172 -5.61 1.49 4.06
C ILE A 172 -6.74 2.45 3.68
N ASP A 173 -7.89 1.90 3.26
CA ASP A 173 -9.10 2.61 2.84
C ASP A 173 -8.90 3.61 1.68
N LEU A 174 -7.86 3.40 0.86
CA LEU A 174 -7.56 4.29 -0.27
C LEU A 174 -8.69 4.31 -1.30
N SER A 175 -9.25 3.16 -1.63
CA SER A 175 -10.33 3.05 -2.62
C SER A 175 -11.55 3.85 -2.21
N ASP A 176 -12.00 3.70 -0.96
CA ASP A 176 -13.14 4.43 -0.42
C ASP A 176 -12.89 5.95 -0.40
N CYS A 177 -11.68 6.37 -0.04
CA CYS A 177 -11.29 7.78 -0.11
C CYS A 177 -11.31 8.34 -1.53
N VAL A 178 -10.79 7.59 -2.51
CA VAL A 178 -10.71 8.02 -3.92
C VAL A 178 -12.10 8.11 -4.52
N ARG A 179 -12.96 7.09 -4.31
CA ARG A 179 -14.36 7.10 -4.74
C ARG A 179 -15.14 8.26 -4.15
N LEU A 180 -14.91 8.53 -2.87
CA LEU A 180 -15.58 9.63 -2.17
C LEU A 180 -15.18 11.00 -2.74
N PHE A 181 -13.90 11.19 -3.02
CA PHE A 181 -13.39 12.42 -3.65
C PHE A 181 -13.85 12.55 -5.09
N PHE A 182 -13.89 11.43 -5.82
CA PHE A 182 -14.39 11.38 -7.20
C PHE A 182 -15.85 11.85 -7.27
N GLY A 183 -16.74 11.30 -6.44
CA GLY A 183 -18.14 11.71 -6.40
C GLY A 183 -18.32 13.20 -6.09
N PHE A 184 -17.60 13.74 -5.09
CA PHE A 184 -17.66 15.17 -4.77
C PHE A 184 -17.16 16.05 -5.92
N CYS A 185 -16.05 15.69 -6.55
CA CYS A 185 -15.52 16.43 -7.68
C CYS A 185 -16.46 16.38 -8.89
N LEU A 186 -17.03 15.22 -9.20
CA LEU A 186 -17.98 15.07 -10.31
C LEU A 186 -19.21 15.96 -10.11
N TRP A 187 -19.77 15.97 -8.89
CA TRP A 187 -20.89 16.84 -8.54
C TRP A 187 -20.57 18.33 -8.69
N LEU A 188 -19.36 18.75 -8.32
CA LEU A 188 -18.88 20.12 -8.46
C LEU A 188 -18.70 20.49 -9.94
N THR A 189 -18.06 19.61 -10.73
CA THR A 189 -17.82 19.82 -12.17
C THR A 189 -19.12 19.96 -12.96
N HIS A 190 -20.12 19.12 -12.69
CA HIS A 190 -21.44 19.23 -13.35
C HIS A 190 -22.18 20.56 -13.07
N ARG A 191 -21.72 21.32 -12.08
CA ARG A 191 -22.28 22.61 -11.67
C ARG A 191 -21.34 23.78 -11.95
N ASP A 192 -20.35 23.58 -12.81
CA ASP A 192 -19.34 24.58 -13.20
C ASP A 192 -18.50 25.11 -12.02
N PHE A 193 -18.29 24.29 -10.97
CA PHE A 193 -17.38 24.62 -9.87
C PHE A 193 -16.02 23.93 -10.04
N GLU A 194 -14.95 24.72 -10.00
CA GLU A 194 -13.58 24.19 -9.97
C GLU A 194 -13.24 23.62 -8.59
N SER A 195 -12.55 22.48 -8.57
CA SER A 195 -12.04 21.89 -7.34
C SER A 195 -10.58 21.48 -7.49
N THR A 196 -9.90 21.25 -6.37
CA THR A 196 -8.50 20.85 -6.39
C THR A 196 -8.24 19.78 -5.35
N ILE A 197 -7.67 18.66 -5.78
CA ILE A 197 -7.22 17.59 -4.89
C ILE A 197 -5.72 17.75 -4.67
N ILE A 198 -5.32 17.89 -3.41
CA ILE A 198 -3.93 17.94 -3.01
C ILE A 198 -3.63 16.69 -2.18
N VAL A 199 -2.53 16.02 -2.50
CA VAL A 199 -2.06 14.86 -1.75
C VAL A 199 -0.67 15.11 -1.21
N GLU A 200 -0.56 15.00 0.11
CA GLU A 200 0.69 14.99 0.84
C GLU A 200 0.85 13.64 1.52
N GLU A 201 2.09 13.22 1.75
CA GLU A 201 2.35 11.95 2.40
C GLU A 201 3.58 12.04 3.30
N ASN A 202 3.66 11.15 4.28
CA ASN A 202 4.88 10.91 5.06
C ASN A 202 5.13 9.39 5.16
N GLU A 203 5.99 8.98 6.08
CA GLU A 203 6.39 7.58 6.25
C GLU A 203 5.21 6.66 6.55
N ASP A 204 4.29 7.09 7.40
CA ASP A 204 3.21 6.24 7.93
C ASP A 204 1.83 6.62 7.40
N LYS A 205 1.67 7.79 6.76
CA LYS A 205 0.36 8.38 6.45
C LYS A 205 0.32 8.98 5.06
N LEU A 206 -0.88 9.00 4.50
CA LEU A 206 -1.24 9.79 3.32
C LEU A 206 -2.36 10.76 3.71
N PHE A 207 -2.26 12.00 3.25
CA PHE A 207 -3.23 13.06 3.51
C PHE A 207 -3.80 13.53 2.17
N MET A 208 -5.08 13.23 1.94
CA MET A 208 -5.79 13.66 0.74
C MET A 208 -6.71 14.82 1.09
N MET A 209 -6.63 15.93 0.35
CA MET A 209 -7.35 17.17 0.63
C MET A 209 -8.12 17.62 -0.59
N LEU A 210 -9.43 17.78 -0.45
CA LEU A 210 -10.29 18.39 -1.45
C LEU A 210 -10.51 19.85 -1.06
N LEU A 211 -10.05 20.77 -1.90
CA LEU A 211 -10.24 22.21 -1.76
C LEU A 211 -11.47 22.67 -2.56
N HIS A 212 -11.99 23.84 -2.20
CA HIS A 212 -13.16 24.48 -2.81
C HIS A 212 -14.48 23.75 -2.54
N VAL A 213 -14.60 23.08 -1.39
CA VAL A 213 -15.82 22.34 -1.01
C VAL A 213 -16.96 23.25 -0.53
N ARG A 214 -16.80 24.58 -0.47
CA ARG A 214 -17.87 25.52 -0.07
C ARG A 214 -19.24 25.29 -0.71
N PRO A 215 -19.36 24.93 -2.00
CA PRO A 215 -20.66 24.68 -2.62
C PRO A 215 -21.38 23.45 -2.03
N LEU A 216 -20.65 22.51 -1.43
CA LEU A 216 -21.19 21.35 -0.76
C LEU A 216 -21.58 21.70 0.68
N LYS A 217 -22.85 21.47 1.04
CA LYS A 217 -23.31 21.65 2.43
C LYS A 217 -22.52 20.71 3.35
N SER A 218 -21.99 21.22 4.45
CA SER A 218 -21.22 20.42 5.42
C SER A 218 -22.01 19.21 5.98
N ALA A 219 -23.33 19.32 6.07
CA ALA A 219 -24.20 18.21 6.50
C ALA A 219 -24.22 17.07 5.47
N VAL A 220 -24.23 17.39 4.17
CA VAL A 220 -24.19 16.42 3.07
C VAL A 220 -22.87 15.66 3.09
N ILE A 221 -21.74 16.39 3.19
CA ILE A 221 -20.40 15.78 3.29
C ILE A 221 -20.33 14.81 4.48
N LYS A 222 -20.83 15.22 5.66
CA LYS A 222 -20.82 14.39 6.86
C LYS A 222 -21.69 13.14 6.73
N ASN A 223 -22.88 13.25 6.15
CA ASN A 223 -23.78 12.12 5.95
C ASN A 223 -23.19 11.10 4.98
N ILE A 224 -22.58 11.59 3.90
CA ILE A 224 -21.89 10.74 2.92
C ILE A 224 -20.70 10.03 3.56
N LEU A 225 -19.86 10.74 4.33
CA LEU A 225 -18.76 10.13 5.08
C LEU A 225 -19.27 9.06 6.05
N LEU A 226 -20.33 9.32 6.81
CA LEU A 226 -20.90 8.34 7.73
C LEU A 226 -21.42 7.08 7.02
N LYS A 227 -21.92 7.22 5.78
CA LYS A 227 -22.55 6.14 5.03
C LYS A 227 -21.55 5.32 4.20
N HIS A 228 -20.55 5.98 3.63
CA HIS A 228 -19.62 5.38 2.66
C HIS A 228 -18.18 5.27 3.18
N PHE A 229 -17.83 5.96 4.28
CA PHE A 229 -16.49 5.90 4.87
C PHE A 229 -16.54 6.17 6.38
N SER A 230 -17.29 5.35 7.11
CA SER A 230 -17.69 5.60 8.51
C SER A 230 -16.51 5.75 9.49
N ASN A 231 -15.39 5.10 9.19
CA ASN A 231 -14.16 5.14 10.01
C ASN A 231 -13.15 6.22 9.57
N ALA A 232 -13.50 7.07 8.60
CA ALA A 232 -12.60 8.09 8.09
C ALA A 232 -12.11 9.04 9.19
N LYS A 233 -10.79 9.20 9.31
CA LYS A 233 -10.19 10.32 10.07
C LYS A 233 -10.17 11.54 9.17
N TYR A 234 -11.14 12.42 9.32
CA TYR A 234 -11.26 13.61 8.49
C TYR A 234 -11.33 14.92 9.29
N ILE A 235 -10.87 16.01 8.66
CA ILE A 235 -11.06 17.39 9.11
C ILE A 235 -11.82 18.12 8.01
N LEU A 236 -13.02 18.60 8.34
CA LEU A 236 -13.82 19.44 7.46
C LEU A 236 -13.76 20.89 7.95
N SER A 237 -13.19 21.77 7.13
CA SER A 237 -13.17 23.22 7.32
C SER A 237 -14.20 23.89 6.39
N GLN A 238 -14.28 25.23 6.43
CA GLN A 238 -15.23 25.97 5.59
C GLN A 238 -15.04 25.76 4.08
N ASP A 239 -13.84 25.38 3.63
CA ASP A 239 -13.53 25.28 2.19
C ASP A 239 -12.57 24.13 1.85
N MET A 240 -12.37 23.22 2.79
CA MET A 240 -11.53 22.04 2.58
C MET A 240 -12.05 20.86 3.37
N LEU A 241 -12.11 19.69 2.71
CA LEU A 241 -12.19 18.38 3.34
C LEU A 241 -10.80 17.72 3.27
N SER A 242 -10.23 17.36 4.41
CA SER A 242 -8.98 16.59 4.48
C SER A 242 -9.23 15.24 5.12
N ILE A 243 -8.79 14.16 4.48
CA ILE A 243 -8.83 12.79 5.01
C ILE A 243 -7.39 12.30 5.23
N GLN A 244 -7.15 11.73 6.41
CA GLN A 244 -5.92 11.03 6.75
C GLN A 244 -6.13 9.53 6.54
N LEU A 245 -5.26 8.93 5.74
CA LEU A 245 -5.17 7.50 5.49
C LEU A 245 -3.89 6.93 6.07
N ASP A 246 -3.96 5.68 6.52
CA ASP A 246 -2.84 4.99 7.11
C ASP A 246 -2.10 4.19 6.02
N LYS A 247 -0.79 4.40 5.88
CA LYS A 247 0.03 3.53 5.04
C LYS A 247 0.20 2.20 5.78
N GLY A 248 -0.02 1.08 5.09
CA GLY A 248 0.24 -0.22 5.68
C GLY A 248 1.72 -0.31 6.08
N ARG A 249 2.01 -0.59 7.35
CA ARG A 249 3.39 -0.82 7.78
C ARG A 249 3.87 -2.17 7.27
N ILE A 250 5.08 -2.21 6.73
CA ILE A 250 5.86 -3.44 6.63
C ILE A 250 6.52 -3.63 8.01
N GLU A 251 5.85 -4.33 8.92
CA GLU A 251 6.48 -4.81 10.17
C GLU A 251 6.54 -6.35 10.13
N GLU A 252 7.73 -6.91 10.35
CA GLU A 252 7.88 -8.31 10.73
C GLU A 252 7.24 -8.54 12.12
N LYS A 253 6.33 -9.52 12.17
CA LYS A 253 5.83 -10.31 13.34
C LYS A 253 4.76 -9.75 14.29
N LEU A 254 3.77 -10.64 14.52
CA LEU A 254 3.06 -11.00 15.77
C LEU A 254 2.13 -9.97 16.49
N SER A 255 0.86 -10.41 16.57
CA SER A 255 -0.16 -10.21 17.64
C SER A 255 -0.99 -8.91 17.74
N VAL A 256 -2.21 -8.98 17.18
CA VAL A 256 -3.58 -8.81 17.78
C VAL A 256 -3.73 -7.82 18.96
N SER A 257 -4.57 -6.77 18.99
CA SER A 257 -6.05 -6.66 18.81
C SER A 257 -6.46 -5.16 18.82
N SER A 258 -7.57 -4.70 18.24
CA SER A 258 -8.95 -5.02 18.66
C SER A 258 -10.00 -4.67 17.58
N LEU A 259 -10.80 -5.69 17.24
CA LEU A 259 -12.07 -5.64 16.51
C LEU A 259 -13.10 -6.41 17.36
N SER A 260 -14.40 -6.24 17.08
CA SER A 260 -15.51 -6.75 17.90
C SER A 260 -15.46 -8.26 18.16
N GLU A 261 -16.06 -8.71 19.27
CA GLU A 261 -16.03 -10.12 19.73
C GLU A 261 -16.62 -11.12 18.70
N GLU A 262 -17.53 -10.69 17.81
CA GLU A 262 -17.96 -11.49 16.66
C GLU A 262 -16.95 -11.46 15.49
N ALA A 263 -16.37 -10.30 15.14
CA ALA A 263 -15.42 -10.16 14.04
C ALA A 263 -14.07 -10.86 14.33
N GLN A 264 -13.61 -10.82 15.58
CA GLN A 264 -12.42 -11.57 16.02
C GLN A 264 -12.62 -13.08 15.91
N LYS A 265 -13.84 -13.58 16.14
CA LYS A 265 -14.15 -15.01 16.04
C LYS A 265 -14.22 -15.52 14.60
N ILE A 266 -14.49 -14.62 13.65
CA ILE A 266 -14.62 -14.90 12.21
C ILE A 266 -13.26 -14.75 11.52
N LEU A 267 -12.46 -13.74 11.86
CA LEU A 267 -11.10 -13.54 11.32
C LEU A 267 -10.07 -14.52 11.92
N SER A 268 -10.25 -14.97 13.17
CA SER A 268 -9.34 -15.95 13.81
C SER A 268 -9.48 -17.38 13.28
N LYS A 269 -10.12 -17.59 12.12
CA LYS A 269 -10.23 -18.92 11.51
C LYS A 269 -9.73 -19.00 10.07
N THR A 270 -9.26 -17.91 9.47
CA THR A 270 -8.71 -17.92 8.11
C THR A 270 -7.30 -17.36 7.98
N HIS A 271 -6.67 -16.82 9.02
CA HIS A 271 -5.36 -16.16 8.89
C HIS A 271 -4.33 -16.51 9.99
N ASP A 272 -4.42 -17.70 10.59
CA ASP A 272 -3.39 -18.17 11.53
C ASP A 272 -2.25 -18.95 10.85
N ASP A 273 -2.45 -19.44 9.62
CA ASP A 273 -1.45 -20.17 8.84
C ASP A 273 -1.43 -19.64 7.39
N VAL A 274 -0.49 -18.75 7.06
CA VAL A 274 -0.27 -18.31 5.67
C VAL A 274 0.20 -19.52 4.87
N LEU A 275 -0.72 -20.10 4.09
CA LEU A 275 -0.43 -21.26 3.25
C LEU A 275 0.05 -20.77 1.89
N SER A 276 1.30 -21.11 1.54
CA SER A 276 1.85 -20.75 0.23
C SER A 276 1.22 -21.58 -0.88
N ALA A 277 1.21 -21.07 -2.11
CA ALA A 277 0.71 -21.81 -3.27
C ALA A 277 1.43 -23.16 -3.47
N GLN A 278 2.75 -23.21 -3.22
CA GLN A 278 3.52 -24.45 -3.31
C GLN A 278 3.06 -25.49 -2.27
N ASP A 279 2.85 -25.06 -1.03
CA ASP A 279 2.41 -25.93 0.06
C ASP A 279 0.95 -26.39 -0.15
N TYR A 280 0.09 -25.51 -0.66
CA TYR A 280 -1.32 -25.82 -0.93
C TYR A 280 -1.48 -26.83 -2.07
N VAL A 281 -0.79 -26.61 -3.19
CA VAL A 281 -0.88 -27.51 -4.36
C VAL A 281 -0.33 -28.89 -4.03
N GLN A 282 0.78 -28.97 -3.27
CA GLN A 282 1.38 -30.25 -2.87
C GLN A 282 0.55 -31.03 -1.83
N SER A 283 -0.17 -30.34 -0.94
CA SER A 283 -0.91 -30.97 0.16
C SER A 283 -2.36 -31.34 -0.17
N THR A 284 -3.01 -30.58 -1.08
CA THR A 284 -4.48 -30.60 -1.17
C THR A 284 -5.01 -30.65 -2.61
N ALA A 285 -4.39 -29.94 -3.57
CA ALA A 285 -5.02 -29.68 -4.87
C ALA A 285 -4.74 -30.72 -5.99
N ILE A 286 -3.89 -31.72 -5.76
CA ILE A 286 -3.43 -32.66 -6.81
C ILE A 286 -4.59 -33.37 -7.52
N SER A 287 -5.66 -33.73 -6.80
CA SER A 287 -6.84 -34.40 -7.38
C SER A 287 -7.74 -33.48 -8.20
N LEU A 288 -7.61 -32.17 -8.06
CA LEU A 288 -8.43 -31.15 -8.74
C LEU A 288 -7.72 -30.47 -9.91
N MET A 289 -6.41 -30.70 -10.09
CA MET A 289 -5.63 -30.14 -11.21
C MET A 289 -6.28 -30.32 -12.59
N PRO A 290 -6.85 -31.49 -12.96
CA PRO A 290 -7.51 -31.62 -14.26
C PRO A 290 -8.71 -30.68 -14.46
N LYS A 291 -9.44 -30.34 -13.38
CA LYS A 291 -10.54 -29.37 -13.44
C LYS A 291 -10.02 -27.94 -13.50
N ILE A 292 -8.95 -27.65 -12.76
CA ILE A 292 -8.30 -26.33 -12.74
C ILE A 292 -7.70 -26.02 -14.12
N ASP A 293 -7.03 -26.98 -14.75
CA ASP A 293 -6.49 -26.83 -16.11
C ASP A 293 -7.61 -26.60 -17.14
N ALA A 294 -8.76 -27.26 -16.97
CA ALA A 294 -9.91 -27.07 -17.85
C ALA A 294 -10.51 -25.65 -17.81
N LEU A 295 -10.25 -24.87 -16.74
CA LEU A 295 -10.68 -23.47 -16.65
C LEU A 295 -10.00 -22.58 -17.71
N GLU A 296 -8.89 -23.00 -18.32
CA GLU A 296 -8.24 -22.22 -19.40
C GLU A 296 -9.09 -22.11 -20.64
N ALA A 297 -9.58 -23.23 -21.16
CA ALA A 297 -10.49 -23.22 -22.31
C ALA A 297 -11.79 -22.48 -21.99
N LEU A 298 -12.30 -22.64 -20.76
CA LEU A 298 -13.49 -21.96 -20.29
C LEU A 298 -13.30 -20.44 -20.18
N ASN A 299 -12.10 -19.98 -19.82
CA ASN A 299 -11.75 -18.56 -19.79
C ASN A 299 -11.87 -17.93 -21.18
N GLU A 300 -11.32 -18.58 -22.21
CA GLU A 300 -11.40 -18.12 -23.60
C GLU A 300 -12.85 -18.11 -24.14
N GLU A 301 -13.63 -19.12 -23.77
CA GLU A 301 -15.05 -19.20 -24.12
C GLU A 301 -15.86 -18.08 -23.46
N THR A 302 -15.58 -17.78 -22.19
CA THR A 302 -16.25 -16.72 -21.42
C THR A 302 -15.91 -15.33 -21.97
N ASP A 303 -14.63 -15.08 -22.30
CA ASP A 303 -14.20 -13.83 -22.94
C ASP A 303 -14.97 -13.59 -24.26
N SER A 304 -15.05 -14.63 -25.10
CA SER A 304 -15.81 -14.60 -26.35
C SER A 304 -17.30 -14.36 -26.12
N ALA A 305 -17.89 -14.95 -25.07
CA ALA A 305 -19.28 -14.76 -24.70
C ALA A 305 -19.58 -13.33 -24.22
N ILE A 306 -18.69 -12.71 -23.44
CA ILE A 306 -18.81 -11.31 -23.00
C ILE A 306 -18.77 -10.37 -24.21
N LEU A 307 -17.83 -10.57 -25.16
CA LEU A 307 -17.76 -9.79 -26.39
C LEU A 307 -19.02 -9.93 -27.26
N ALA A 308 -19.59 -11.13 -27.33
CA ALA A 308 -20.83 -11.37 -28.05
C ALA A 308 -22.02 -10.70 -27.37
N PHE A 309 -22.10 -10.75 -26.05
CA PHE A 309 -23.14 -10.10 -25.26
C PHE A 309 -23.09 -8.56 -25.39
N GLU A 310 -21.90 -7.96 -25.33
CA GLU A 310 -21.75 -6.51 -25.49
C GLU A 310 -22.23 -6.02 -26.86
N LYS A 311 -21.97 -6.79 -27.92
CA LYS A 311 -22.36 -6.42 -29.30
C LYS A 311 -23.86 -6.52 -29.54
N GLU A 312 -24.49 -7.58 -29.07
CA GLU A 312 -25.94 -7.78 -29.21
C GLU A 312 -26.47 -8.39 -27.90
N PRO A 313 -26.93 -7.56 -26.95
CA PRO A 313 -27.33 -8.04 -25.63
C PRO A 313 -28.64 -8.83 -25.73
N SER A 314 -28.63 -10.03 -25.18
CA SER A 314 -29.82 -10.89 -25.07
C SER A 314 -29.70 -11.79 -23.84
N LYS A 315 -30.84 -12.25 -23.32
CA LYS A 315 -30.84 -13.13 -22.15
C LYS A 315 -30.14 -14.45 -22.43
N GLN A 316 -30.22 -14.93 -23.67
CA GLN A 316 -29.52 -16.13 -24.12
C GLN A 316 -28.00 -15.96 -24.10
N ARG A 317 -27.47 -14.79 -24.45
CA ARG A 317 -26.01 -14.53 -24.42
C ARG A 317 -25.49 -14.30 -23.01
N LEU A 318 -26.27 -13.62 -22.16
CA LEU A 318 -25.95 -13.51 -20.74
C LEU A 318 -25.95 -14.88 -20.04
N ALA A 319 -26.81 -15.80 -20.49
CA ALA A 319 -26.85 -17.16 -19.95
C ALA A 319 -25.54 -17.92 -20.13
N ILE A 320 -24.92 -17.82 -21.31
CA ILE A 320 -23.62 -18.43 -21.57
C ILE A 320 -22.56 -17.93 -20.58
N ILE A 321 -22.58 -16.62 -20.25
CA ILE A 321 -21.63 -16.03 -19.31
C ILE A 321 -21.82 -16.60 -17.89
N TYR A 322 -23.03 -16.58 -17.34
CA TYR A 322 -23.24 -17.06 -15.98
C TYR A 322 -23.15 -18.60 -15.87
N GLU A 323 -23.44 -19.35 -16.95
CA GLU A 323 -23.21 -20.80 -17.03
C GLU A 323 -21.71 -21.11 -16.98
N ASN A 324 -20.88 -20.35 -17.69
CA ASN A 324 -19.43 -20.52 -17.60
C ASN A 324 -18.90 -20.12 -16.21
N LEU A 325 -19.41 -19.04 -15.60
CA LEU A 325 -19.04 -18.68 -14.24
C LEU A 325 -19.47 -19.74 -13.21
N GLN A 326 -20.52 -20.52 -13.49
CA GLN A 326 -20.95 -21.61 -12.61
C GLN A 326 -19.88 -22.70 -12.48
N GLU A 327 -19.20 -23.05 -13.58
CA GLU A 327 -18.08 -24.00 -13.54
C GLU A 327 -16.91 -23.46 -12.69
N TYR A 328 -16.64 -22.14 -12.72
CA TYR A 328 -15.68 -21.53 -11.80
C TYR A 328 -16.13 -21.64 -10.34
N ALA A 329 -17.40 -21.34 -10.05
CA ALA A 329 -17.96 -21.43 -8.70
C ALA A 329 -17.89 -22.86 -8.15
N ASP A 330 -18.15 -23.87 -8.98
CA ASP A 330 -18.10 -25.28 -8.60
C ASP A 330 -16.67 -25.73 -8.26
N VAL A 331 -15.67 -25.31 -9.05
CA VAL A 331 -14.26 -25.58 -8.75
C VAL A 331 -13.83 -24.88 -7.45
N LEU A 332 -14.23 -23.63 -7.25
CA LEU A 332 -13.93 -22.87 -6.04
C LEU A 332 -14.59 -23.50 -4.80
N ALA A 333 -15.80 -24.01 -4.91
CA ALA A 333 -16.50 -24.69 -3.82
C ALA A 333 -15.87 -26.04 -3.44
N GLU A 334 -15.32 -26.78 -4.41
CA GLU A 334 -14.59 -28.02 -4.14
C GLU A 334 -13.22 -27.76 -3.47
N LEU A 335 -12.65 -26.58 -3.67
CA LEU A 335 -11.44 -26.13 -3.01
C LEU A 335 -11.81 -25.49 -1.66
N MET A 336 -11.80 -26.28 -0.56
CA MET A 336 -12.22 -25.81 0.79
C MET A 336 -11.59 -24.48 1.26
N ALA A 337 -10.40 -24.12 0.77
CA ALA A 337 -9.79 -22.82 1.08
C ALA A 337 -10.59 -21.65 0.48
N PHE A 338 -11.20 -21.82 -0.70
CA PHE A 338 -11.86 -20.76 -1.47
C PHE A 338 -13.39 -20.76 -1.36
N GLU A 339 -13.97 -21.41 -0.34
CA GLU A 339 -15.43 -21.52 -0.15
C GLU A 339 -16.13 -20.14 -0.18
N HIS A 340 -15.51 -19.12 0.41
CA HIS A 340 -16.06 -17.76 0.44
C HIS A 340 -16.05 -17.06 -0.92
N LEU A 341 -14.98 -17.27 -1.69
CA LEU A 341 -14.90 -16.76 -3.05
C LEU A 341 -15.89 -17.48 -3.96
N GLY A 342 -16.04 -18.80 -3.82
CA GLY A 342 -17.08 -19.58 -4.49
C GLY A 342 -18.48 -19.05 -4.19
N PHE A 343 -18.77 -18.72 -2.93
CA PHE A 343 -20.05 -18.12 -2.52
C PHE A 343 -20.30 -16.74 -3.16
N ALA A 344 -19.27 -15.89 -3.26
CA ALA A 344 -19.38 -14.59 -3.91
C ALA A 344 -19.70 -14.71 -5.41
N VAL A 345 -18.97 -15.57 -6.11
CA VAL A 345 -19.23 -15.86 -7.54
C VAL A 345 -20.63 -16.46 -7.71
N GLN A 346 -21.06 -17.35 -6.82
CA GLN A 346 -22.42 -17.91 -6.85
C GLN A 346 -23.51 -16.84 -6.68
N THR A 347 -23.28 -15.85 -5.82
CA THR A 347 -24.21 -14.73 -5.60
C THR A 347 -24.33 -13.87 -6.85
N LEU A 348 -23.20 -13.56 -7.48
CA LEU A 348 -23.15 -12.87 -8.76
C LEU A 348 -23.91 -13.64 -9.85
N ILE A 349 -23.71 -14.95 -9.98
CA ILE A 349 -24.44 -15.80 -10.95
C ILE A 349 -25.95 -15.69 -10.73
N ASN A 350 -26.39 -15.81 -9.47
CA ASN A 350 -27.80 -15.68 -9.14
C ASN A 350 -28.33 -14.32 -9.58
N PHE A 351 -27.60 -13.24 -9.31
CA PHE A 351 -27.96 -11.90 -9.74
C PHE A 351 -28.05 -11.78 -11.27
N LEU A 352 -27.02 -12.21 -12.02
CA LEU A 352 -27.02 -12.16 -13.48
C LEU A 352 -28.21 -12.94 -14.09
N SER A 353 -28.60 -14.05 -13.47
CA SER A 353 -29.76 -14.84 -13.91
C SER A 353 -31.10 -14.11 -13.72
N THR A 354 -31.17 -13.17 -12.77
CA THR A 354 -32.37 -12.36 -12.49
C THR A 354 -32.57 -11.21 -13.47
N LEU A 355 -31.52 -10.80 -14.19
CA LEU A 355 -31.61 -9.69 -15.14
C LEU A 355 -32.59 -10.00 -16.29
N THR A 356 -33.31 -8.96 -16.69
CA THR A 356 -34.31 -9.01 -17.77
C THR A 356 -33.90 -8.12 -18.93
N GLU A 357 -34.34 -8.45 -20.15
CA GLU A 357 -33.87 -7.78 -21.38
C GLU A 357 -34.24 -6.29 -21.44
N ASP A 358 -35.28 -5.87 -20.71
CA ASP A 358 -35.66 -4.47 -20.54
C ASP A 358 -34.63 -3.63 -19.76
N GLN A 359 -33.74 -4.28 -19.00
CA GLN A 359 -32.65 -3.62 -18.26
C GLN A 359 -31.37 -3.45 -19.10
N PHE A 360 -31.33 -3.99 -20.33
CA PHE A 360 -30.15 -3.98 -21.20
C PHE A 360 -29.99 -2.66 -21.95
N GLU A 361 -29.69 -1.60 -21.19
CA GLU A 361 -29.33 -0.29 -21.74
C GLU A 361 -27.86 -0.25 -22.17
N GLY A 362 -27.57 0.38 -23.31
CA GLY A 362 -26.24 0.33 -23.93
C GLY A 362 -25.07 0.76 -23.02
N GLU A 363 -25.27 1.73 -22.13
CA GLU A 363 -24.24 2.17 -21.18
C GLU A 363 -24.06 1.18 -20.02
N LYS A 364 -25.17 0.68 -19.45
CA LYS A 364 -25.16 -0.35 -18.40
C LYS A 364 -24.52 -1.66 -18.90
N ILE A 365 -24.80 -2.05 -20.15
CA ILE A 365 -24.19 -3.21 -20.79
C ILE A 365 -22.69 -3.05 -20.96
N LYS A 366 -22.22 -1.89 -21.43
CA LYS A 366 -20.79 -1.64 -21.60
C LYS A 366 -20.04 -1.69 -20.26
N ARG A 367 -20.63 -1.12 -19.20
CA ARG A 367 -20.09 -1.19 -17.83
C ARG A 367 -20.08 -2.63 -17.32
N LEU A 368 -21.18 -3.36 -17.46
CA LEU A 368 -21.29 -4.78 -17.08
C LEU A 368 -20.22 -5.63 -17.78
N SER A 369 -20.07 -5.50 -19.11
CA SER A 369 -19.05 -6.24 -19.87
C SER A 369 -17.64 -5.91 -19.40
N THR A 370 -17.33 -4.64 -19.14
CA THR A 370 -16.01 -4.21 -18.64
C THR A 370 -15.69 -4.85 -17.28
N MET A 371 -16.67 -4.90 -16.37
CA MET A 371 -16.49 -5.51 -15.06
C MET A 371 -16.38 -7.03 -15.13
N LEU A 372 -17.14 -7.67 -16.01
CA LEU A 372 -17.03 -9.10 -16.27
C LEU A 372 -15.65 -9.46 -16.84
N PHE A 373 -15.07 -8.65 -17.74
CA PHE A 373 -13.69 -8.84 -18.21
C PHE A 373 -12.67 -8.71 -17.08
N SER A 374 -12.84 -7.72 -16.20
CA SER A 374 -11.95 -7.55 -15.03
C SER A 374 -12.00 -8.76 -14.11
N LEU A 375 -13.21 -9.22 -13.75
CA LEU A 375 -13.42 -10.40 -12.92
C LEU A 375 -12.78 -11.64 -13.55
N LEU A 376 -12.96 -11.83 -14.86
CA LEU A 376 -12.42 -12.95 -15.60
C LEU A 376 -10.87 -12.91 -15.63
N SER A 377 -10.28 -11.73 -15.79
CA SER A 377 -8.83 -11.54 -15.74
C SER A 377 -8.25 -11.84 -14.35
N ASP A 378 -8.96 -11.45 -13.29
CA ASP A 378 -8.57 -11.75 -11.91
C ASP A 378 -8.66 -13.27 -11.63
N LEU A 379 -9.71 -13.95 -12.09
CA LEU A 379 -9.86 -15.41 -11.98
C LEU A 379 -8.76 -16.16 -12.75
N ALA A 380 -8.40 -15.69 -13.95
CA ALA A 380 -7.28 -16.25 -14.71
C ALA A 380 -5.93 -16.06 -13.98
N SER A 381 -5.71 -14.88 -13.38
CA SER A 381 -4.51 -14.57 -12.60
C SER A 381 -4.43 -15.40 -11.31
N TRP A 382 -5.58 -15.62 -10.64
CA TRP A 382 -5.69 -16.54 -9.52
C TRP A 382 -5.26 -17.95 -9.92
N ARG A 383 -5.82 -18.50 -11.00
CA ARG A 383 -5.47 -19.83 -11.50
C ARG A 383 -3.97 -19.95 -11.77
N GLU A 384 -3.42 -18.99 -12.51
CA GLU A 384 -2.02 -18.99 -12.93
C GLU A 384 -1.06 -18.90 -11.74
N ASN A 385 -1.30 -18.00 -10.80
CA ASN A 385 -0.36 -17.72 -9.71
C ASN A 385 -0.45 -18.72 -8.57
N VAL A 386 -1.64 -19.32 -8.34
CA VAL A 386 -1.85 -20.29 -7.26
C VAL A 386 -1.53 -21.72 -7.73
N PHE A 387 -1.95 -22.12 -8.92
CA PHE A 387 -1.89 -23.54 -9.31
C PHE A 387 -0.80 -23.85 -10.36
N ILE A 388 -0.61 -22.96 -11.34
CA ILE A 388 0.30 -23.20 -12.47
C ILE A 388 1.75 -22.81 -12.11
N THR A 389 1.98 -21.53 -11.84
CA THR A 389 3.32 -20.97 -11.55
C THR A 389 3.68 -21.06 -10.07
N GLN A 390 2.67 -21.18 -9.20
CA GLN A 390 2.82 -21.32 -7.74
C GLN A 390 3.69 -20.21 -7.11
N VAL A 391 3.61 -19.00 -7.66
CA VAL A 391 4.35 -17.82 -7.18
C VAL A 391 3.64 -17.08 -6.04
N ALA A 392 2.34 -17.35 -5.83
CA ALA A 392 1.56 -16.72 -4.78
C ALA A 392 2.05 -17.14 -3.38
N ARG A 393 2.47 -16.17 -2.57
CA ARG A 393 2.94 -16.38 -1.19
C ARG A 393 1.80 -16.64 -0.21
N ASP A 394 0.59 -16.23 -0.58
CA ASP A 394 -0.67 -16.46 0.11
C ASP A 394 -1.69 -16.84 -0.96
N ILE A 395 -2.40 -17.95 -0.78
CA ILE A 395 -3.44 -18.39 -1.70
C ILE A 395 -4.64 -17.43 -1.75
N HIS A 396 -4.85 -16.60 -0.71
CA HIS A 396 -5.96 -15.65 -0.59
C HIS A 396 -5.66 -14.24 -1.12
N TYR A 397 -4.53 -14.03 -1.80
CA TYR A 397 -4.04 -12.70 -2.19
C TYR A 397 -4.98 -11.88 -3.11
N LEU A 398 -5.96 -12.52 -3.76
CA LEU A 398 -6.96 -11.86 -4.63
C LEU A 398 -8.38 -11.87 -4.08
N ASP A 399 -8.64 -12.48 -2.91
CA ASP A 399 -10.00 -12.68 -2.41
C ASP A 399 -10.77 -11.35 -2.23
N SER A 400 -10.06 -10.30 -1.79
CA SER A 400 -10.65 -8.96 -1.63
C SER A 400 -10.98 -8.28 -2.97
N SER A 401 -10.12 -8.43 -3.98
CA SER A 401 -10.34 -7.84 -5.31
C SER A 401 -11.50 -8.55 -6.03
N LEU A 402 -11.51 -9.88 -6.00
CA LEU A 402 -12.56 -10.69 -6.62
C LEU A 402 -13.93 -10.44 -5.99
N LEU A 403 -14.00 -10.40 -4.66
CA LEU A 403 -15.23 -10.08 -3.94
C LEU A 403 -15.75 -8.68 -4.29
N SER A 404 -14.85 -7.71 -4.40
CA SER A 404 -15.18 -6.34 -4.80
C SER A 404 -15.74 -6.26 -6.22
N SER A 405 -15.15 -7.01 -7.16
CA SER A 405 -15.64 -7.10 -8.54
C SER A 405 -17.06 -7.70 -8.61
N CYS A 406 -17.35 -8.73 -7.81
CA CYS A 406 -18.70 -9.31 -7.73
C CYS A 406 -19.74 -8.30 -7.22
N LEU A 407 -19.43 -7.58 -6.13
CA LEU A 407 -20.35 -6.62 -5.53
C LEU A 407 -20.62 -5.40 -6.43
N GLN A 408 -19.62 -4.95 -7.18
CA GLN A 408 -19.78 -3.79 -8.07
C GLN A 408 -20.67 -4.12 -9.28
N ILE A 409 -20.64 -5.35 -9.78
CA ILE A 409 -21.52 -5.78 -10.87
C ILE A 409 -23.00 -5.73 -10.42
N GLU A 410 -23.29 -6.12 -9.18
CA GLU A 410 -24.63 -6.04 -8.61
C GLU A 410 -25.14 -4.60 -8.52
N ALA A 411 -24.25 -3.67 -8.15
CA ALA A 411 -24.58 -2.25 -7.98
C ALA A 411 -24.96 -1.53 -9.29
N ILE A 412 -24.60 -2.05 -10.48
CA ILE A 412 -24.94 -1.43 -11.77
C ILE A 412 -26.45 -1.33 -12.00
N PHE A 413 -27.23 -2.27 -11.47
CA PHE A 413 -28.66 -2.41 -11.78
C PHE A 413 -29.60 -2.07 -10.60
N GLU A 414 -29.07 -1.57 -9.49
CA GLU A 414 -29.88 -1.05 -8.38
C GLU A 414 -30.35 0.40 -8.67
N GLU A 415 -31.49 0.58 -9.34
CA GLU A 415 -32.15 1.89 -9.42
C GLU A 415 -32.89 2.21 -8.11
N LYS A 416 -32.47 3.27 -7.41
CA LYS A 416 -33.27 3.90 -6.35
C LYS A 416 -34.23 4.92 -6.95
N GLY A 417 -35.53 4.67 -6.75
CA GLY A 417 -36.60 5.58 -7.12
C GLY A 417 -36.63 6.91 -6.34
N SER A 418 -37.06 7.94 -7.08
CA SER A 418 -37.60 9.24 -6.66
C SER A 418 -36.79 10.12 -5.69
N VAL A 419 -36.07 11.04 -6.32
CA VAL A 419 -35.73 12.44 -5.97
C VAL A 419 -36.32 13.00 -4.66
N THR A 420 -35.42 13.34 -3.75
CA THR A 420 -35.42 14.67 -3.13
C THR A 420 -34.10 15.35 -3.47
N ASP A 421 -34.15 16.62 -3.86
CA ASP A 421 -33.12 17.53 -4.40
C ASP A 421 -31.76 17.66 -3.63
N ASP A 422 -31.45 16.75 -2.70
CA ASP A 422 -30.22 16.77 -1.88
C ASP A 422 -29.33 15.51 -2.06
N ASP A 423 -29.68 14.54 -2.93
CA ASP A 423 -28.93 13.27 -3.14
C ASP A 423 -28.40 13.10 -4.58
N GLU A 424 -27.67 14.09 -5.10
CA GLU A 424 -27.13 14.05 -6.47
C GLU A 424 -25.65 13.65 -6.57
N ILE A 425 -25.07 13.03 -5.53
CA ILE A 425 -23.67 12.58 -5.58
C ILE A 425 -23.65 11.08 -5.83
N GLU A 426 -23.49 10.70 -7.11
CA GLU A 426 -23.25 9.31 -7.51
C GLU A 426 -21.86 8.86 -7.01
N PHE A 427 -21.81 7.72 -6.32
CA PHE A 427 -20.57 7.07 -5.92
C PHE A 427 -20.39 5.81 -6.77
N PHE A 428 -19.28 5.74 -7.50
CA PHE A 428 -18.87 4.63 -8.36
C PHE A 428 -17.93 3.65 -7.65
#